data_AF-A0A2V8MGA0-F1
#
_entry.id   AF-A0A2V8MGA0-F1
#
_cell.length_a   1.000
_cell.length_b   1.000
_cell.length_c   1.000
_cell.angle_alpha   90.00
_cell.angle_beta   90.00
_cell.angle_gamma   90.00
#
_symmetry.space_group_name_H-M   'P 1'
#
loop_
_entity.id
_entity.type
_entity.pdbx_description
1 polymer ?
#
loop_
_entity_poly.entity_id
_entity_poly.type
_entity_poly.pdbx_seq_one_letter_code
_entity_poly.pdbx_strand_id
1 'polypeptide(L)'
;MKVYATEAIRNLAVIGHGDAGKTQLISSLLYVAGATPRWGKVDEGTTVTDHDEDSIARKITLNTALAHAEHRETKINFIDTPGYAAFVSHARPACRVADCGVVVVDAVKGVEVQTEKTWAYANEFLLPRIMVVTKLDKEHSDLGIALDSAHHVFNRAIIPFTLPIGKEHDFKGVVDVVHMKAYEFDEHGKAKEIDIPSAGREVVDKTRERLVELVAESD
;
A
#
# COMPACT_ATOMS: atom_id res chain seq x y z
N MET A 1 -12.19 13.21 23.60
CA MET A 1 -11.25 12.34 22.88
C MET A 1 -11.77 10.93 23.00
N LYS A 2 -12.02 10.23 21.88
CA LYS A 2 -12.50 8.84 21.91
C LYS A 2 -11.39 7.97 22.49
N VAL A 3 -11.73 7.15 23.48
CA VAL A 3 -10.79 6.21 24.12
C VAL A 3 -10.92 4.88 23.37
N TYR A 4 -9.80 4.32 22.94
CA TYR A 4 -9.75 3.04 22.24
C TYR A 4 -9.11 2.00 23.16
N ALA A 5 -9.66 0.78 23.14
CA ALA A 5 -9.00 -0.37 23.74
C ALA A 5 -7.74 -0.71 22.93
N THR A 6 -6.74 -1.32 23.58
CA THR A 6 -5.46 -1.67 22.93
C THR A 6 -5.67 -2.54 21.68
N GLU A 7 -6.63 -3.46 21.75
CA GLU A 7 -6.98 -4.39 20.67
C GLU A 7 -7.60 -3.69 19.46
N ALA A 8 -8.10 -2.47 19.62
CA ALA A 8 -8.70 -1.63 18.59
C ALA A 8 -7.73 -0.57 18.03
N ILE A 9 -6.43 -0.70 18.28
CA ILE A 9 -5.39 0.17 17.72
C ILE A 9 -4.49 -0.65 16.79
N ARG A 10 -4.17 -0.11 15.61
CA ARG A 10 -3.19 -0.68 14.68
C ARG A 10 -2.20 0.39 14.25
N ASN A 11 -0.91 0.09 14.36
CA ASN A 11 0.18 0.95 13.93
C ASN A 11 0.81 0.37 12.65
N LEU A 12 0.76 1.13 11.56
CA LEU A 12 1.22 0.71 10.24
C LEU A 12 2.40 1.57 9.80
N ALA A 13 3.58 0.95 9.64
CA ALA A 13 4.73 1.61 9.03
C ALA A 13 4.63 1.51 7.50
N VAL A 14 4.53 2.64 6.82
CA VAL A 14 4.45 2.68 5.35
C VAL A 14 5.86 2.88 4.79
N ILE A 15 6.38 1.86 4.13
CA ILE A 15 7.80 1.73 3.74
C ILE A 15 7.94 1.34 2.26
N GLY A 16 9.10 1.60 1.66
CA GLY A 16 9.36 1.34 0.24
C GLY A 16 10.21 2.43 -0.42
N HIS A 17 10.52 2.25 -1.71
CA HIS A 17 11.39 3.15 -2.47
C HIS A 17 10.88 4.61 -2.51
N GLY A 18 11.79 5.56 -2.79
CA GLY A 18 11.44 6.95 -3.07
C GLY A 18 10.45 7.03 -4.22
N ASP A 19 9.49 7.96 -4.18
CA ASP A 19 8.48 8.11 -5.24
C ASP A 19 7.57 6.88 -5.48
N ALA A 20 7.64 5.81 -4.69
CA ALA A 20 6.72 4.66 -4.82
C ALA A 20 5.25 4.98 -4.46
N GLY A 21 4.94 6.22 -4.03
CA GLY A 21 3.58 6.65 -3.70
C GLY A 21 3.13 6.45 -2.25
N LYS A 22 4.06 6.27 -1.30
CA LYS A 22 3.77 6.08 0.13
C LYS A 22 2.90 7.20 0.73
N THR A 23 3.34 8.45 0.61
CA THR A 23 2.63 9.64 1.10
C THR A 23 1.26 9.78 0.44
N GLN A 24 1.19 9.56 -0.87
CA GLN A 24 -0.06 9.63 -1.62
C GLN A 24 -1.04 8.53 -1.19
N LEU A 25 -0.55 7.30 -0.93
CA LEU A 25 -1.36 6.20 -0.41
C LEU A 25 -1.97 6.57 0.94
N ILE A 26 -1.17 7.09 1.88
CA ILE A 26 -1.68 7.54 3.19
C ILE A 26 -2.73 8.63 2.99
N SER A 27 -2.44 9.65 2.17
CA SER A 27 -3.38 10.73 1.88
C SER A 27 -4.72 10.22 1.32
N SER A 28 -4.69 9.25 0.40
CA SER A 28 -5.89 8.61 -0.14
C SER A 28 -6.64 7.80 0.92
N LEU A 29 -5.95 7.06 1.78
CA LEU A 29 -6.57 6.30 2.88
C LEU A 29 -7.25 7.22 3.89
N LEU A 30 -6.62 8.34 4.26
CA LEU A 30 -7.21 9.35 5.14
C LEU A 30 -8.48 9.95 4.53
N TYR A 31 -8.46 10.26 3.23
CA TYR A 31 -9.61 10.84 2.53
C TYR A 31 -10.78 9.85 2.44
N VAL A 32 -10.54 8.62 1.97
CA VAL A 32 -11.59 7.60 1.82
C VAL A 32 -12.16 7.17 3.18
N ALA A 33 -11.36 7.19 4.25
CA ALA A 33 -11.83 6.95 5.60
C ALA A 33 -12.58 8.14 6.22
N GLY A 34 -12.67 9.29 5.52
CA GLY A 34 -13.32 10.50 6.00
C GLY A 34 -12.54 11.27 7.08
N ALA A 35 -11.26 10.94 7.29
CA ALA A 35 -10.40 11.63 8.26
C ALA A 35 -10.00 13.04 7.78
N THR A 36 -9.97 13.27 6.46
CA THR A 36 -9.75 14.58 5.87
C THR A 36 -10.90 14.95 4.93
N PRO A 37 -11.35 16.22 4.91
CA PRO A 37 -12.44 16.64 4.02
C PRO A 37 -11.99 16.82 2.57
N ARG A 38 -10.68 16.92 2.34
CA ARG A 38 -10.07 17.08 1.02
C ARG A 38 -9.09 15.95 0.78
N TRP A 39 -8.99 15.54 -0.48
CA TRP A 39 -7.99 14.59 -0.93
C TRP A 39 -6.67 15.33 -1.17
N GLY A 40 -5.75 15.21 -0.21
CA GLY A 40 -4.43 15.85 -0.32
C GLY A 40 -3.59 15.20 -1.41
N LYS A 41 -2.81 16.00 -2.14
CA LYS A 41 -1.90 15.52 -3.18
C LYS A 41 -0.48 15.99 -2.91
N VAL A 42 0.47 15.08 -3.12
CA VAL A 42 1.91 15.38 -2.97
C VAL A 42 2.33 16.49 -3.92
N ASP A 43 1.86 16.42 -5.17
CA ASP A 43 2.19 17.41 -6.20
C ASP A 43 1.69 18.83 -5.91
N GLU A 44 0.64 18.94 -5.10
CA GLU A 44 0.03 20.21 -4.68
C GLU A 44 0.55 20.67 -3.32
N GLY A 45 1.38 19.87 -2.63
CA GLY A 45 1.86 20.18 -1.29
C GLY A 45 0.77 20.18 -0.22
N THR A 46 -0.32 19.43 -0.43
CA THR A 46 -1.53 19.46 0.43
C THR A 46 -1.72 18.20 1.26
N THR A 47 -0.73 17.30 1.28
CA THR A 47 -0.77 16.08 2.11
C THR A 47 -0.66 16.41 3.59
N VAL A 48 -1.22 15.53 4.44
CA VAL A 48 -1.19 15.70 5.90
C VAL A 48 0.20 15.42 6.48
N THR A 49 0.95 14.49 5.89
CA THR A 49 2.21 13.99 6.46
C THR A 49 3.42 14.84 6.06
N ASP A 50 3.52 15.25 4.79
CA ASP A 50 4.56 16.19 4.33
C ASP A 50 4.08 17.65 4.46
N HIS A 51 4.42 18.29 5.58
CA HIS A 51 3.97 19.66 5.92
C HIS A 51 5.13 20.67 6.08
N ASP A 52 6.38 20.22 6.12
CA ASP A 52 7.54 21.11 6.13
C ASP A 52 7.83 21.67 4.74
N GLU A 53 8.31 22.91 4.69
CA GLU A 53 8.54 23.64 3.44
C GLU A 53 9.51 22.91 2.50
N ASP A 54 10.53 22.25 3.05
CA ASP A 54 11.51 21.50 2.26
C ASP A 54 10.91 20.24 1.63
N SER A 55 10.13 19.45 2.38
CA SER A 55 9.44 18.28 1.83
C SER A 55 8.43 18.68 0.74
N ILE A 56 7.69 19.78 0.95
CA ILE A 56 6.74 20.31 -0.03
C ILE A 56 7.48 20.80 -1.28
N ALA A 57 8.50 21.64 -1.12
CA ALA A 57 9.24 22.22 -2.24
C ALA A 57 9.93 21.16 -3.10
N ARG A 58 10.44 20.10 -2.48
CA ARG A 58 11.14 19.00 -3.16
C ARG A 58 10.21 17.86 -3.57
N LYS A 59 8.97 17.84 -3.09
CA LYS A 59 7.99 16.75 -3.28
C LYS A 59 8.51 15.39 -2.82
N ILE A 60 9.28 15.38 -1.73
CA ILE A 60 9.84 14.17 -1.14
C ILE A 60 9.67 14.22 0.38
N THR A 61 9.33 13.09 0.99
CA THR A 61 9.30 12.95 2.44
C THR A 61 10.71 12.92 3.00
N LEU A 62 11.06 13.92 3.83
CA LEU A 62 12.37 14.03 4.49
C LEU A 62 12.35 13.45 5.92
N ASN A 63 11.22 13.60 6.61
CA ASN A 63 11.05 13.21 8.00
C ASN A 63 9.93 12.18 8.15
N THR A 64 10.00 11.37 9.20
CA THR A 64 8.89 10.48 9.56
C THR A 64 7.74 11.30 10.12
N ALA A 65 6.52 11.06 9.64
CA ALA A 65 5.33 11.77 10.06
C ALA A 65 4.21 10.80 10.45
N LEU A 66 3.28 11.26 11.28
CA LEU A 66 2.17 10.46 11.80
C LEU A 66 0.85 11.01 11.29
N ALA A 67 -0.02 10.10 10.86
CA ALA A 67 -1.43 10.40 10.60
C ALA A 67 -2.30 9.27 11.14
N HIS A 68 -3.61 9.52 11.28
CA HIS A 68 -4.51 8.45 11.69
C HIS A 68 -5.89 8.60 11.05
N ALA A 69 -6.57 7.47 10.91
CA ALA A 69 -7.97 7.39 10.54
C ALA A 69 -8.70 6.38 11.45
N GLU A 70 -10.03 6.44 11.45
CA GLU A 70 -10.85 5.41 12.05
C GLU A 70 -11.51 4.58 10.95
N HIS A 71 -11.44 3.25 11.08
CA HIS A 71 -12.14 2.34 10.19
C HIS A 71 -12.72 1.18 11.01
N ARG A 72 -14.04 0.95 10.89
CA ARG A 72 -14.76 -0.12 11.60
C ARG A 72 -14.39 -0.19 13.09
N GLU A 73 -14.53 0.94 13.78
CA GLU A 73 -14.24 1.12 15.22
C GLU A 73 -12.75 0.92 15.63
N THR A 74 -11.87 0.68 14.66
CA THR A 74 -10.42 0.54 14.88
C THR A 74 -9.72 1.84 14.53
N LYS A 75 -8.85 2.31 15.43
CA LYS A 75 -7.94 3.43 15.15
C LYS A 75 -6.72 2.89 14.40
N ILE A 76 -6.49 3.38 13.20
CA ILE A 76 -5.32 3.05 12.39
C ILE A 76 -4.39 4.25 12.41
N ASN A 77 -3.19 4.05 12.96
CA ASN A 77 -2.10 5.03 12.92
C ASN A 77 -1.16 4.68 11.78
N PHE A 78 -0.90 5.63 10.90
CA PHE A 78 0.06 5.52 9.82
C PHE A 78 1.35 6.22 10.22
N ILE A 79 2.47 5.54 9.99
CA ILE A 79 3.82 6.09 10.13
C ILE A 79 4.37 6.24 8.71
N ASP A 80 4.32 7.45 8.17
CA ASP A 80 4.86 7.78 6.85
C ASP A 80 6.38 7.90 6.93
N THR A 81 7.10 7.20 6.05
CA THR A 81 8.57 7.11 6.13
C THR A 81 9.25 7.60 4.86
N PRO A 82 10.43 8.25 4.97
CA PRO A 82 11.25 8.60 3.81
C PRO A 82 11.68 7.37 3.00
N GLY A 83 11.63 7.47 1.67
CA GLY A 83 12.07 6.41 0.75
C GLY A 83 13.39 6.65 0.03
N TYR A 84 13.95 7.87 0.11
CA TYR A 84 15.19 8.23 -0.60
C TYR A 84 16.42 7.79 0.19
N ALA A 85 17.50 7.44 -0.54
CA ALA A 85 18.71 6.87 0.04
C ALA A 85 19.29 7.66 1.23
N ALA A 86 19.23 9.00 1.17
CA ALA A 86 19.75 9.89 2.20
C ALA A 86 18.96 9.83 3.53
N PHE A 87 17.68 9.44 3.47
CA PHE A 87 16.74 9.55 4.60
C PHE A 87 16.08 8.23 4.98
N VAL A 88 16.24 7.17 4.17
CA VAL A 88 15.60 5.86 4.36
C VAL A 88 15.93 5.19 5.71
N SER A 89 17.03 5.57 6.37
CA SER A 89 17.34 5.11 7.73
C SER A 89 16.27 5.51 8.76
N HIS A 90 15.50 6.58 8.50
CA HIS A 90 14.39 7.01 9.34
C HIS A 90 13.23 6.00 9.33
N ALA A 91 13.12 5.12 8.31
CA ALA A 91 12.12 4.07 8.28
C ALA A 91 12.39 2.95 9.32
N ARG A 92 13.63 2.76 9.74
CA ARG A 92 14.00 1.68 10.68
C ARG A 92 13.31 1.79 12.05
N PRO A 93 13.33 2.94 12.76
CA PRO A 93 12.59 3.08 14.01
C PRO A 93 11.07 2.93 13.82
N ALA A 94 10.51 3.34 12.67
CA ALA A 94 9.09 3.11 12.37
C ALA A 94 8.75 1.61 12.33
N CYS A 95 9.58 0.79 11.68
CA CYS A 95 9.41 -0.66 11.67
C CYS A 95 9.49 -1.29 13.06
N ARG A 96 10.28 -0.72 13.99
CA ARG A 96 10.44 -1.25 15.34
C ARG A 96 9.19 -1.11 16.21
N VAL A 97 8.38 -0.08 15.95
CA VAL A 97 7.22 0.29 16.79
C VAL A 97 5.88 0.00 16.13
N ALA A 98 5.88 -0.38 14.84
CA ALA A 98 4.67 -0.75 14.12
C ALA A 98 4.23 -2.18 14.44
N ASP A 99 2.93 -2.42 14.29
CA ASP A 99 2.33 -3.76 14.34
C ASP A 99 2.45 -4.47 12.99
N CYS A 100 2.48 -3.71 11.89
CA CYS A 100 2.61 -4.23 10.52
C CYS A 100 3.32 -3.22 9.59
N GLY A 101 4.10 -3.73 8.65
CA GLY A 101 4.71 -2.96 7.57
C GLY A 101 3.85 -2.97 6.31
N VAL A 102 3.53 -1.80 5.77
CA VAL A 102 2.92 -1.64 4.44
C VAL A 102 4.03 -1.35 3.44
N VAL A 103 4.42 -2.36 2.68
CA VAL A 103 5.48 -2.27 1.67
C VAL A 103 4.88 -1.76 0.37
N VAL A 104 5.25 -0.56 -0.04
CA VAL A 104 4.74 0.09 -1.24
C VAL A 104 5.68 -0.14 -2.40
N VAL A 105 5.15 -0.66 -3.51
CA VAL A 105 5.89 -1.00 -4.73
C VAL A 105 5.24 -0.30 -5.93
N ASP A 106 6.04 0.33 -6.77
CA ASP A 106 5.57 1.02 -7.98
C ASP A 106 5.30 -0.03 -9.09
N ALA A 107 4.12 -0.02 -9.70
CA ALA A 107 3.76 -0.98 -10.75
C ALA A 107 4.58 -0.84 -12.05
N VAL A 108 5.24 0.30 -12.26
CA VAL A 108 6.07 0.56 -13.44
C VAL A 108 7.49 0.08 -13.21
N LYS A 109 8.03 0.30 -12.00
CA LYS A 109 9.44 0.03 -11.67
C LYS A 109 9.67 -1.30 -10.96
N GLY A 110 8.66 -1.82 -10.26
CA GLY A 110 8.79 -2.98 -9.40
C GLY A 110 9.59 -2.70 -8.12
N VAL A 111 10.24 -3.74 -7.59
CA VAL A 111 11.08 -3.64 -6.39
C VAL A 111 12.41 -2.95 -6.70
N GLU A 112 12.75 -1.96 -5.88
CA GLU A 112 13.98 -1.18 -6.00
C GLU A 112 14.82 -1.25 -4.72
N VAL A 113 16.06 -0.72 -4.77
CA VAL A 113 17.07 -0.85 -3.71
C VAL A 113 16.59 -0.41 -2.32
N GLN A 114 15.78 0.65 -2.24
CA GLN A 114 15.25 1.12 -0.95
C GLN A 114 14.04 0.30 -0.47
N THR A 115 13.31 -0.35 -1.38
CA THR A 115 12.31 -1.36 -1.00
C THR A 115 13.02 -2.55 -0.34
N GLU A 116 14.12 -3.05 -0.91
CA GLU A 116 14.95 -4.09 -0.29
C GLU A 116 15.48 -3.68 1.09
N LYS A 117 16.01 -2.46 1.19
CA LYS A 117 16.58 -1.96 2.44
C LYS A 117 15.53 -1.86 3.55
N THR A 118 14.34 -1.35 3.23
CA THR A 118 13.25 -1.25 4.20
C THR A 118 12.62 -2.60 4.53
N TRP A 119 12.60 -3.54 3.58
CA TRP A 119 12.26 -4.94 3.81
C TRP A 119 13.22 -5.60 4.81
N ALA A 120 14.52 -5.34 4.70
CA ALA A 120 15.51 -5.82 5.65
C ALA A 120 15.29 -5.27 7.06
N TYR A 121 14.89 -4.00 7.22
CA TYR A 121 14.50 -3.46 8.52
C TYR A 121 13.26 -4.16 9.10
N ALA A 122 12.27 -4.47 8.27
CA ALA A 122 11.11 -5.22 8.72
C ALA A 122 11.49 -6.65 9.15
N ASN A 123 12.41 -7.31 8.44
CA ASN A 123 12.96 -8.61 8.86
C ASN A 123 13.64 -8.53 10.23
N GLU A 124 14.42 -7.48 10.49
CA GLU A 124 15.13 -7.28 11.76
C GLU A 124 14.19 -7.34 12.97
N PHE A 125 12.96 -6.84 12.82
CA PHE A 125 11.97 -6.77 13.89
C PHE A 125 10.88 -7.83 13.78
N LEU A 126 11.04 -8.81 12.88
CA LEU A 126 10.03 -9.84 12.59
C LEU A 126 8.64 -9.24 12.30
N LEU A 127 8.64 -8.06 11.66
CA LEU A 127 7.43 -7.28 11.41
C LEU A 127 6.59 -7.99 10.32
N PRO A 128 5.33 -8.37 10.60
CA PRO A 128 4.44 -8.87 9.57
C PRO A 128 4.18 -7.77 8.54
N ARG A 129 3.98 -8.15 7.28
CA ARG A 129 3.93 -7.22 6.17
C ARG A 129 2.77 -7.50 5.24
N ILE A 130 2.24 -6.43 4.68
CA ILE A 130 1.40 -6.44 3.48
C ILE A 130 2.08 -5.62 2.39
N MET A 131 1.86 -5.97 1.13
CA MET A 131 2.38 -5.23 -0.01
C MET A 131 1.25 -4.50 -0.74
N VAL A 132 1.49 -3.25 -1.11
CA VAL A 132 0.57 -2.44 -1.92
C VAL A 132 1.30 -2.04 -3.19
N VAL A 133 0.77 -2.48 -4.33
CA VAL A 133 1.28 -2.07 -5.65
C VAL A 133 0.51 -0.82 -6.09
N THR A 134 1.23 0.28 -6.29
CA THR A 134 0.69 1.60 -6.65
C THR A 134 0.91 1.92 -8.13
N LYS A 135 0.34 3.02 -8.61
CA LYS A 135 0.56 3.54 -9.98
C LYS A 135 0.13 2.58 -11.09
N LEU A 136 -0.85 1.71 -10.82
CA LEU A 136 -1.49 0.83 -11.82
C LEU A 136 -2.27 1.61 -12.89
N ASP A 137 -2.46 2.92 -12.69
CA ASP A 137 -3.06 3.86 -13.63
C ASP A 137 -2.06 4.46 -14.62
N LYS A 138 -0.75 4.24 -14.43
CA LYS A 138 0.30 4.85 -15.27
C LYS A 138 0.57 4.02 -16.52
N GLU A 139 1.04 4.70 -17.56
CA GLU A 139 1.59 4.08 -18.76
C GLU A 139 2.74 3.13 -18.39
N HIS A 140 2.78 1.96 -19.03
CA HIS A 140 3.74 0.89 -18.76
C HIS A 140 3.62 0.24 -17.37
N SER A 141 2.54 0.48 -16.64
CA SER A 141 2.29 -0.24 -15.39
C SER A 141 1.90 -1.69 -15.66
N ASP A 142 2.53 -2.63 -14.96
CA ASP A 142 2.18 -4.03 -15.06
C ASP A 142 2.32 -4.74 -13.71
N LEU A 143 1.19 -5.21 -13.17
CA LEU A 143 1.16 -5.94 -11.91
C LEU A 143 2.04 -7.21 -11.95
N GLY A 144 2.07 -7.92 -13.08
CA GLY A 144 2.87 -9.12 -13.25
C GLY A 144 4.36 -8.83 -13.08
N ILE A 145 4.86 -7.76 -13.72
CA ILE A 145 6.25 -7.31 -13.56
C ILE A 145 6.55 -6.95 -12.09
N ALA A 146 5.66 -6.20 -11.43
CA ALA A 146 5.83 -5.85 -10.03
C ALA A 146 5.87 -7.10 -9.12
N LEU A 147 4.98 -8.06 -9.35
CA LEU A 147 4.94 -9.34 -8.61
C LEU A 147 6.16 -10.20 -8.88
N ASP A 148 6.60 -10.32 -10.13
CA ASP A 148 7.78 -11.08 -10.51
C ASP A 148 9.05 -10.50 -9.86
N SER A 149 9.16 -9.17 -9.85
CA SER A 149 10.26 -8.49 -9.14
C SER A 149 10.23 -8.77 -7.63
N ALA A 150 9.05 -8.75 -7.02
CA ALA A 150 8.89 -9.04 -5.60
C ALA A 150 9.22 -10.50 -5.28
N HIS A 151 8.79 -11.44 -6.13
CA HIS A 151 9.11 -12.86 -6.01
C HIS A 151 10.60 -13.15 -6.15
N HIS A 152 11.26 -12.47 -7.08
CA HIS A 152 12.69 -12.62 -7.31
C HIS A 152 13.51 -12.19 -6.08
N VAL A 153 13.10 -11.10 -5.43
CA VAL A 153 13.84 -10.49 -4.32
C VAL A 153 13.46 -11.07 -2.96
N PHE A 154 12.18 -11.30 -2.69
CA PHE A 154 11.66 -11.55 -1.33
C PHE A 154 11.14 -12.97 -1.08
N ASN A 155 11.35 -13.89 -2.02
CA ASN A 155 10.84 -15.28 -2.02
C ASN A 155 9.40 -15.45 -2.57
N ARG A 156 9.06 -16.69 -2.93
CA ARG A 156 7.85 -17.07 -3.67
C ARG A 156 6.52 -16.97 -2.92
N ALA A 157 6.53 -16.70 -1.61
CA ALA A 157 5.32 -16.68 -0.78
C ALA A 157 4.50 -15.38 -0.86
N ILE A 158 4.72 -14.55 -1.88
CA ILE A 158 3.89 -13.35 -2.13
C ILE A 158 2.71 -13.74 -3.01
N ILE A 159 1.49 -13.53 -2.55
CA ILE A 159 0.30 -13.84 -3.35
C ILE A 159 -0.67 -12.66 -3.34
N PRO A 160 -1.20 -12.25 -4.52
CA PRO A 160 -2.18 -11.18 -4.58
C PRO A 160 -3.49 -11.56 -3.87
N PHE A 161 -3.95 -10.70 -2.98
CA PHE A 161 -5.30 -10.78 -2.41
C PHE A 161 -6.33 -10.07 -3.30
N THR A 162 -5.84 -9.14 -4.14
CA THR A 162 -6.65 -8.39 -5.09
C THR A 162 -5.98 -8.35 -6.46
N LEU A 163 -6.78 -8.39 -7.52
CA LEU A 163 -6.34 -8.23 -8.91
C LEU A 163 -7.01 -7.01 -9.56
N PRO A 164 -6.32 -6.23 -10.40
CA PRO A 164 -6.87 -5.03 -11.01
C PRO A 164 -7.91 -5.37 -12.08
N ILE A 165 -8.92 -4.52 -12.19
CA ILE A 165 -9.86 -4.49 -13.32
C ILE A 165 -9.41 -3.36 -14.24
N GLY A 166 -9.01 -3.71 -15.46
CA GLY A 166 -8.37 -2.80 -16.41
C GLY A 166 -6.86 -2.66 -16.19
N LYS A 167 -6.21 -1.87 -17.02
CA LYS A 167 -4.79 -1.54 -16.95
C LYS A 167 -4.59 -0.07 -17.33
N GLU A 168 -3.57 0.56 -16.77
CA GLU A 168 -3.21 1.94 -17.08
C GLU A 168 -4.43 2.87 -16.97
N HIS A 169 -4.73 3.68 -17.99
CA HIS A 169 -5.89 4.57 -18.02
C HIS A 169 -7.26 3.87 -17.90
N ASP A 170 -7.35 2.57 -18.20
CA ASP A 170 -8.57 1.79 -18.04
C ASP A 170 -8.69 1.13 -16.65
N PHE A 171 -7.70 1.31 -15.77
CA PHE A 171 -7.78 0.85 -14.38
C PHE A 171 -8.93 1.53 -13.66
N LYS A 172 -9.89 0.72 -13.20
CA LYS A 172 -11.14 1.23 -12.61
C LYS A 172 -11.60 0.51 -11.36
N GLY A 173 -10.89 -0.53 -10.94
CA GLY A 173 -11.37 -1.37 -9.85
C GLY A 173 -10.46 -2.53 -9.53
N VAL A 174 -10.93 -3.36 -8.61
CA VAL A 174 -10.24 -4.58 -8.19
C VAL A 174 -11.21 -5.74 -8.01
N VAL A 175 -10.72 -6.95 -8.23
CA VAL A 175 -11.33 -8.20 -7.81
C VAL A 175 -10.66 -8.64 -6.51
N ASP A 176 -11.43 -8.75 -5.43
CA ASP A 176 -11.06 -9.41 -4.18
C ASP A 176 -11.10 -10.93 -4.39
N VAL A 177 -9.92 -11.54 -4.42
CA VAL A 177 -9.72 -12.96 -4.70
C VAL A 177 -10.10 -13.83 -3.49
N VAL A 178 -10.06 -13.25 -2.28
CA VAL A 178 -10.39 -13.96 -1.03
C VAL A 178 -11.90 -14.18 -0.96
N HIS A 179 -12.67 -13.10 -1.13
CA HIS A 179 -14.14 -13.14 -0.99
C HIS A 179 -14.85 -13.41 -2.31
N MET A 180 -14.12 -13.45 -3.44
CA MET A 180 -14.68 -13.57 -4.78
C MET A 180 -15.73 -12.49 -5.06
N LYS A 181 -15.32 -11.23 -4.88
CA LYS A 181 -16.13 -10.04 -5.14
C LYS A 181 -15.35 -9.07 -6.02
N ALA A 182 -16.04 -8.28 -6.83
CA ALA A 182 -15.43 -7.23 -7.64
C ALA A 182 -15.96 -5.86 -7.23
N TYR A 183 -15.09 -4.86 -7.29
CA TYR A 183 -15.40 -3.49 -6.94
C TYR A 183 -14.88 -2.55 -8.02
N GLU A 184 -15.73 -1.62 -8.46
CA GLU A 184 -15.35 -0.49 -9.29
C GLU A 184 -15.30 0.77 -8.40
N PHE A 185 -14.33 1.65 -8.65
CA PHE A 185 -14.14 2.89 -7.89
C PHE A 185 -14.64 4.08 -8.68
N ASP A 186 -15.32 5.02 -8.01
CA ASP A 186 -15.61 6.33 -8.58
C ASP A 186 -14.40 7.28 -8.46
N GLU A 187 -14.54 8.50 -8.98
CA GLU A 187 -13.50 9.55 -8.96
C GLU A 187 -13.07 9.97 -7.54
N HIS A 188 -13.85 9.62 -6.52
CA HIS A 188 -13.55 9.89 -5.11
C HIS A 188 -13.03 8.66 -4.36
N GLY A 189 -12.80 7.54 -5.06
CA GLY A 189 -12.32 6.29 -4.48
C GLY A 189 -13.40 5.51 -3.73
N LYS A 190 -14.69 5.85 -3.90
CA LYS A 190 -15.79 5.07 -3.31
C LYS A 190 -15.98 3.79 -4.10
N ALA A 191 -15.98 2.67 -3.39
CA ALA A 191 -16.20 1.35 -3.98
C ALA A 191 -17.69 1.07 -4.23
N LYS A 192 -18.00 0.54 -5.40
CA LYS A 192 -19.28 -0.05 -5.76
C LYS A 192 -19.06 -1.52 -6.13
N GLU A 193 -19.75 -2.43 -5.44
CA GLU A 193 -19.72 -3.86 -5.77
C GLU A 193 -20.36 -4.08 -7.15
N ILE A 194 -19.68 -4.87 -7.98
CA ILE A 194 -20.10 -5.28 -9.32
C ILE A 194 -19.91 -6.79 -9.49
N ASP A 195 -20.48 -7.35 -10.54
CA ASP A 195 -20.17 -8.72 -10.93
C ASP A 195 -18.70 -8.83 -11.36
N ILE A 196 -18.07 -9.96 -11.05
CA ILE A 196 -16.70 -10.23 -11.50
C ILE A 196 -16.68 -10.24 -13.03
N PRO A 197 -15.87 -9.39 -13.68
CA PRO A 197 -15.77 -9.36 -15.14
C PRO A 197 -15.40 -10.72 -15.71
N SER A 198 -16.02 -11.09 -16.83
CA SER A 198 -15.66 -12.31 -17.56
C SER A 198 -14.22 -12.25 -18.10
N ALA A 199 -13.79 -11.06 -18.53
CA ALA A 199 -12.42 -10.80 -18.92
C ALA A 199 -11.47 -10.98 -17.73
N GLY A 200 -10.48 -11.86 -17.86
CA GLY A 200 -9.52 -12.16 -16.79
C GLY A 200 -10.02 -13.13 -15.73
N ARG A 201 -11.24 -13.68 -15.86
CA ARG A 201 -11.80 -14.63 -14.88
C ARG A 201 -10.91 -15.84 -14.62
N GLU A 202 -10.31 -16.39 -15.67
CA GLU A 202 -9.35 -17.51 -15.55
C GLU A 202 -8.14 -17.15 -14.68
N VAL A 203 -7.64 -15.91 -14.78
CA VAL A 203 -6.52 -15.43 -13.96
C VAL A 203 -6.95 -15.30 -12.49
N VAL A 204 -8.16 -14.80 -12.24
CA VAL A 204 -8.74 -14.72 -10.90
C VAL A 204 -8.87 -16.11 -10.28
N ASP A 205 -9.47 -17.06 -11.00
CA ASP A 205 -9.72 -18.41 -10.50
C ASP A 205 -8.39 -19.14 -10.20
N LYS A 206 -7.40 -19.07 -11.11
CA LYS A 206 -6.04 -19.61 -10.86
C LYS A 206 -5.33 -18.96 -9.67
N THR A 207 -5.48 -17.64 -9.50
CA THR A 207 -4.89 -16.92 -8.37
C THR A 207 -5.53 -17.36 -7.06
N ARG A 208 -6.85 -17.59 -7.06
CA ARG A 208 -7.57 -18.12 -5.89
C ARG A 208 -7.14 -19.53 -5.53
N GLU A 209 -7.03 -20.42 -6.52
CA GLU A 209 -6.54 -21.79 -6.30
C GLU A 209 -5.17 -21.77 -5.61
N ARG A 210 -4.22 -21.01 -6.17
CA ARG A 210 -2.88 -20.86 -5.59
C ARG A 210 -2.90 -20.23 -4.19
N LEU A 211 -3.81 -19.30 -3.93
CA LEU A 211 -3.98 -18.69 -2.61
C LEU A 211 -4.44 -19.72 -1.58
N VAL A 212 -5.42 -20.55 -1.93
CA VAL A 212 -5.92 -21.61 -1.06
C VAL A 212 -4.83 -22.65 -0.80
N GLU A 213 -4.06 -23.05 -1.81
CA GLU A 213 -2.93 -23.98 -1.66
C GLU A 213 -1.87 -23.44 -0.70
N LEU A 214 -1.42 -22.19 -0.88
CA LEU A 214 -0.40 -21.59 -0.01
C LEU A 214 -0.87 -21.46 1.45
N VAL A 215 -2.14 -21.10 1.67
CA VAL A 215 -2.71 -21.04 3.02
C VAL A 215 -2.74 -22.42 3.66
N ALA A 216 -3.17 -23.44 2.90
CA ALA A 216 -3.21 -24.83 3.38
C ALA A 216 -1.84 -25.44 3.67
N GLU A 217 -0.76 -24.95 3.05
CA GLU A 217 0.63 -25.34 3.36
C GLU A 217 1.21 -24.63 4.59
N SER A 218 0.59 -23.52 5.00
CA SER A 218 1.07 -22.68 6.13
C SER A 218 0.37 -22.94 7.46
N ASP A 219 -0.80 -23.60 7.44
CA ASP A 219 -1.57 -24.06 8.60
C ASP A 219 -1.19 -25.49 9.02
#